data_AF-A0A439P182-F1
#
_entry.id   AF-A0A439P182-F1
#
_cell.length_a   1.000
_cell.length_b   1.000
_cell.length_c   1.000
_cell.angle_alpha   90.00
_cell.angle_beta   90.00
_cell.angle_gamma   90.00
#
_symmetry.space_group_name_H-M   'P 1'
#
loop_
_entity.id
_entity.type
_entity.pdbx_description
1 polymer ?
#
loop_
_entity_poly.entity_id
_entity_poly.type
_entity_poly.pdbx_seq_one_letter_code
_entity_poly.pdbx_strand_id
1 'polypeptide(L)'
;MSSKDNKARVDIYAKITDRIVAELEKGVRPWVKPWSAAHTTGRVTRPLRHNGLPYQGINTLLLWSEAVSRGFVSPTWMTFKQSIELGGHVRKGETGATVVYASRFTRTETDDRGEEVERGIPFLKAYTVFCADQIDGLPEQYYLNPAPATDPVERIAHADAFFANTGAVIRHGGNQAYFQPALDIVQMPPFESFRDAPSYYATLGHELTHWAGSEKRLDRDLSRYHKDRASRAHEELIADLGGCFLAADLGIVPELEPRPDHASYLASWLEILKNEKRFIFAAAAHAQRAVNYLHELQPADGRAREAA
;
A
#
# COMPACT_ATOMS: atom_id res chain seq x y z
N MET A 1 0.55 8.64 48.21
CA MET A 1 0.28 9.15 46.85
C MET A 1 0.47 7.99 45.89
N SER A 2 -0.62 7.52 45.30
CA SER A 2 -0.68 6.28 44.50
C SER A 2 0.04 6.47 43.17
N SER A 3 1.06 5.63 42.95
CA SER A 3 1.72 5.41 41.66
C SER A 3 0.66 4.93 40.66
N LYS A 4 0.31 5.78 39.70
CA LYS A 4 -0.49 5.36 38.54
C LYS A 4 0.30 4.32 37.76
N ASP A 5 -0.16 3.08 37.79
CA ASP A 5 0.23 2.02 36.87
C ASP A 5 0.21 2.56 35.45
N ASN A 6 1.41 2.71 34.89
CA ASN A 6 1.63 2.99 33.49
C ASN A 6 1.27 1.70 32.73
N LYS A 7 -0.03 1.46 32.50
CA LYS A 7 -0.53 0.40 31.62
C LYS A 7 0.33 0.45 30.37
N ALA A 8 1.13 -0.60 30.16
CA ALA A 8 2.02 -0.74 29.02
C ALA A 8 1.24 -0.31 27.77
N ARG A 9 1.60 0.84 27.18
CA ARG A 9 1.06 1.27 25.89
C ARG A 9 1.23 0.08 24.97
N VAL A 10 0.13 -0.57 24.60
CA VAL A 10 0.14 -1.65 23.60
C VAL A 10 0.96 -1.11 22.44
N ASP A 11 2.10 -1.74 22.18
CA ASP A 11 2.96 -1.30 21.10
C ASP A 11 2.24 -1.65 19.79
N ILE A 12 1.47 -0.69 19.29
CA ILE A 12 0.64 -0.84 18.08
C ILE A 12 1.53 -1.28 16.90
N TYR A 13 2.78 -0.81 16.85
CA TYR A 13 3.76 -1.24 15.85
C TYR A 13 4.11 -2.72 15.98
N ALA A 14 4.36 -3.19 17.21
CA ALA A 14 4.59 -4.61 17.48
C ALA A 14 3.41 -5.45 17.04
N LYS A 15 2.20 -5.13 17.51
CA LYS A 15 1.00 -5.93 17.22
C LYS A 15 0.71 -6.07 15.73
N ILE A 16 0.89 -4.99 14.97
CA ILE A 16 0.70 -5.00 13.51
C ILE A 16 1.81 -5.79 12.83
N THR A 17 3.06 -5.60 13.24
CA THR A 17 4.20 -6.32 12.67
C THR A 17 4.11 -7.82 12.95
N ASP A 18 3.78 -8.21 14.18
CA ASP A 18 3.63 -9.60 14.59
C ASP A 18 2.55 -10.31 13.76
N ARG A 19 1.44 -9.61 13.45
CA ARG A 19 0.41 -10.12 12.54
C ARG A 19 0.96 -10.35 11.12
N ILE A 20 1.69 -9.39 10.57
CA ILE A 20 2.29 -9.49 9.24
C ILE A 20 3.33 -10.62 9.18
N VAL A 21 4.18 -10.73 10.20
CA VAL A 21 5.16 -11.80 10.35
C VAL A 21 4.47 -13.16 10.38
N ALA A 22 3.39 -13.32 11.15
CA ALA A 22 2.65 -14.57 11.22
C ALA A 22 1.99 -14.98 9.88
N GLU A 23 1.64 -14.02 9.02
CA GLU A 23 1.18 -14.32 7.66
C GLU A 23 2.33 -14.72 6.75
N LEU A 24 3.45 -13.98 6.78
CA LEU A 24 4.65 -14.28 6.00
C LEU A 24 5.26 -15.65 6.35
N GLU A 25 5.23 -16.06 7.62
CA GLU A 25 5.66 -17.39 8.08
C GLU A 25 4.83 -18.53 7.51
N LYS A 26 3.56 -18.27 7.15
CA LYS A 26 2.69 -19.22 6.45
C LYS A 26 2.93 -19.22 4.92
N GLY A 27 3.95 -18.50 4.45
CA GLY A 27 4.21 -18.26 3.03
C GLY A 27 3.24 -17.28 2.39
N VAL A 28 2.38 -16.64 3.19
CA VAL A 28 1.34 -15.73 2.71
C VAL A 28 1.89 -14.31 2.72
N ARG A 29 1.97 -13.67 1.56
CA ARG A 29 2.30 -12.25 1.45
C ARG A 29 1.01 -11.44 1.54
N PRO A 30 0.78 -10.68 2.62
CA PRO A 30 -0.50 -9.99 2.85
C PRO A 30 -0.87 -9.02 1.72
N TRP A 31 0.16 -8.40 1.11
CA TRP A 31 -0.01 -7.50 -0.03
C TRP A 31 -0.24 -8.22 -1.34
N VAL A 32 0.17 -9.49 -1.54
CA VAL A 32 -0.06 -10.25 -2.79
C VAL A 32 -1.37 -11.05 -2.76
N LYS A 33 -1.83 -11.41 -1.56
CA LYS A 33 -3.05 -12.19 -1.35
C LYS A 33 -4.38 -11.57 -1.83
N PRO A 34 -4.61 -10.24 -1.89
CA PRO A 34 -5.87 -9.72 -2.43
C PRO A 34 -6.11 -10.13 -3.89
N TRP A 35 -5.07 -10.58 -4.61
CA TRP A 35 -5.20 -11.05 -5.99
C TRP A 35 -5.14 -12.58 -6.17
N SER A 36 -4.87 -13.37 -5.11
CA SER A 36 -4.73 -14.84 -5.24
C SER A 36 -6.02 -15.58 -4.85
N ALA A 37 -6.72 -16.12 -5.86
CA ALA A 37 -7.78 -17.14 -5.85
C ALA A 37 -9.10 -16.89 -5.07
N ALA A 38 -9.10 -16.18 -3.94
CA ALA A 38 -10.31 -15.97 -3.11
C ALA A 38 -11.15 -14.73 -3.51
N HIS A 39 -10.64 -13.89 -4.42
CA HIS A 39 -11.33 -12.71 -4.97
C HIS A 39 -11.57 -12.83 -6.48
N THR A 40 -11.79 -14.06 -6.96
CA THR A 40 -11.91 -14.45 -8.38
C THR A 40 -13.12 -13.86 -9.12
N THR A 41 -13.95 -13.03 -8.47
CA THR A 41 -15.19 -12.50 -9.06
C THR A 41 -15.31 -10.97 -9.02
N GLY A 42 -14.33 -10.21 -8.50
CA GLY A 42 -14.42 -8.75 -8.36
C GLY A 42 -13.12 -8.01 -8.67
N ARG A 43 -13.21 -6.72 -9.04
CA ARG A 43 -12.03 -5.85 -9.20
C ARG A 43 -11.39 -5.59 -7.83
N VAL A 44 -10.09 -5.81 -7.70
CA VAL A 44 -9.36 -5.43 -6.48
C VAL A 44 -9.05 -3.95 -6.53
N THR A 45 -9.79 -3.16 -5.76
CA THR A 45 -9.50 -1.75 -5.52
C THR A 45 -8.78 -1.57 -4.19
N ARG A 46 -8.17 -0.39 -3.97
CA ARG A 46 -7.75 -0.03 -2.60
C ARG A 46 -8.96 -0.07 -1.66
N PRO A 47 -8.77 -0.44 -0.39
CA PRO A 47 -9.80 -0.28 0.62
C PRO A 47 -10.20 1.19 0.68
N LEU A 48 -11.49 1.47 0.70
CA LEU A 48 -12.06 2.81 0.70
C LEU A 48 -12.56 3.17 2.09
N ARG A 49 -12.46 4.45 2.43
CA ARG A 49 -13.15 5.04 3.58
C ARG A 49 -14.64 5.20 3.25
N HIS A 50 -15.46 5.42 4.27
CA HIS A 50 -16.90 5.73 4.12
C HIS A 50 -17.25 6.85 3.12
N ASN A 51 -16.30 7.73 2.79
CA ASN A 51 -16.45 8.84 1.85
C ASN A 51 -15.83 8.56 0.46
N GLY A 52 -15.47 7.32 0.15
CA GLY A 52 -14.91 6.91 -1.14
C GLY A 52 -13.41 7.18 -1.32
N LEU A 53 -12.75 7.89 -0.39
CA LEU A 53 -11.31 8.10 -0.46
C LEU A 53 -10.55 6.81 -0.11
N PRO A 54 -9.52 6.43 -0.87
CA PRO A 54 -8.74 5.23 -0.57
C PRO A 54 -7.96 5.37 0.75
N TYR A 55 -7.79 4.25 1.44
CA TYR A 55 -6.77 4.10 2.47
C TYR A 55 -5.38 4.11 1.84
N GLN A 56 -4.39 4.52 2.64
CA GLN A 56 -3.02 4.73 2.20
C GLN A 56 -2.03 4.00 3.10
N GLY A 57 -0.87 3.68 2.54
CA GLY A 57 0.25 3.06 3.25
C GLY A 57 -0.13 1.75 3.94
N ILE A 58 0.27 1.61 5.21
CA ILE A 58 0.10 0.36 5.99
C ILE A 58 -1.37 -0.06 6.15
N ASN A 59 -2.31 0.90 6.16
CA ASN A 59 -3.73 0.59 6.30
C ASN A 59 -4.27 -0.19 5.11
N THR A 60 -3.73 0.05 3.91
CA THR A 60 -4.08 -0.72 2.71
C THR A 60 -3.79 -2.21 2.94
N LEU A 61 -2.61 -2.52 3.48
CA LEU A 61 -2.17 -3.89 3.75
C LEU A 61 -3.00 -4.58 4.84
N LEU A 62 -3.24 -3.85 5.93
CA LEU A 62 -4.00 -4.36 7.07
C LEU A 62 -5.43 -4.73 6.66
N LEU A 63 -6.08 -3.88 5.87
CA LEU A 63 -7.46 -4.07 5.45
C LEU A 63 -7.59 -5.13 4.35
N TRP A 64 -6.62 -5.25 3.44
CA TRP A 64 -6.60 -6.38 2.50
C TRP A 64 -6.40 -7.73 3.19
N SER A 65 -5.45 -7.82 4.15
CA SER A 65 -5.27 -9.03 4.97
C SER A 65 -6.58 -9.40 5.68
N GLU A 66 -7.21 -8.42 6.32
CA GLU A 66 -8.49 -8.64 7.00
C GLU A 66 -9.57 -9.13 6.03
N ALA A 67 -9.76 -8.44 4.90
CA ALA A 67 -10.76 -8.80 3.89
C ALA A 67 -10.60 -10.25 3.43
N VAL A 68 -9.38 -10.65 3.06
CA VAL A 68 -9.13 -12.02 2.61
C VAL A 68 -9.30 -13.03 3.75
N SER A 69 -8.81 -12.73 4.96
CA SER A 69 -8.92 -13.67 6.09
C SER A 69 -10.37 -13.96 6.50
N ARG A 70 -11.28 -13.01 6.27
CA ARG A 70 -12.69 -13.07 6.68
C ARG A 70 -13.68 -13.21 5.54
N GLY A 71 -13.20 -13.22 4.29
CA GLY A 71 -14.02 -13.37 3.09
C GLY A 71 -14.88 -12.14 2.79
N PHE A 72 -14.40 -10.93 3.12
CA PHE A 72 -15.11 -9.70 2.77
C PHE A 72 -14.92 -9.35 1.30
N VAL A 73 -15.98 -8.80 0.72
CA VAL A 73 -16.13 -8.46 -0.68
C VAL A 73 -16.25 -6.95 -0.87
N SER A 74 -16.88 -6.21 0.05
CA SER A 74 -16.92 -4.74 -0.06
C SER A 74 -15.54 -4.12 0.21
N PRO A 75 -15.09 -3.18 -0.65
CA PRO A 75 -13.85 -2.45 -0.40
C PRO A 75 -14.03 -1.37 0.68
N THR A 76 -15.26 -1.07 1.13
CA THR A 76 -15.52 0.08 2.00
C THR A 76 -15.45 -0.26 3.48
N TRP A 77 -14.71 0.57 4.23
CA TRP A 77 -14.51 0.44 5.67
C TRP A 77 -14.87 1.73 6.39
N MET A 78 -15.48 1.60 7.56
CA MET A 78 -15.93 2.73 8.37
C MET A 78 -15.91 2.44 9.86
N THR A 79 -15.83 3.47 10.69
CA THR A 79 -15.91 3.33 12.15
C THR A 79 -17.34 3.01 12.58
N PHE A 80 -17.49 2.45 13.79
CA PHE A 80 -18.83 2.22 14.40
C PHE A 80 -19.69 3.49 14.43
N LYS A 81 -19.08 4.65 14.71
CA LYS A 81 -19.82 5.92 14.74
C LYS A 81 -20.33 6.30 13.34
N GLN A 82 -19.48 6.16 12.32
CA GLN A 82 -19.84 6.44 10.94
C GLN A 82 -20.94 5.50 10.42
N SER A 83 -20.93 4.22 10.81
CA SER A 83 -22.00 3.31 10.40
C SER A 83 -23.36 3.78 10.92
N ILE A 84 -23.43 4.19 12.19
CA ILE A 84 -24.65 4.71 12.83
C ILE A 84 -25.08 6.03 12.17
N GLU A 85 -24.15 6.93 11.88
CA GLU A 85 -24.43 8.20 11.19
C GLU A 85 -25.01 7.98 9.77
N LEU A 86 -24.66 6.87 9.12
CA LEU A 86 -25.20 6.44 7.82
C LEU A 86 -26.48 5.58 7.94
N GLY A 87 -27.05 5.43 9.14
CA GLY A 87 -28.25 4.64 9.39
C GLY A 87 -28.02 3.12 9.48
N GLY A 88 -26.77 2.66 9.38
CA GLY A 88 -26.41 1.26 9.49
C GLY A 88 -26.03 0.84 10.91
N HIS A 89 -26.10 -0.46 11.17
CA HIS A 89 -25.82 -1.07 12.46
C HIS A 89 -24.93 -2.31 12.29
N VAL A 90 -23.76 -2.27 12.93
CA VAL A 90 -22.82 -3.40 12.99
C VAL A 90 -23.51 -4.59 13.66
N ARG A 91 -23.49 -5.75 13.01
CA ARG A 91 -24.14 -6.95 13.54
C ARG A 91 -23.53 -7.39 14.88
N LYS A 92 -24.38 -7.95 15.74
CA LYS A 92 -23.96 -8.41 17.07
C LYS A 92 -22.93 -9.53 16.94
N GLY A 93 -21.80 -9.39 17.64
CA GLY A 93 -20.71 -10.37 17.65
C GLY A 93 -19.61 -10.11 16.62
N GLU A 94 -19.80 -9.16 15.70
CA GLU A 94 -18.77 -8.74 14.75
C GLU A 94 -17.60 -8.03 15.46
N THR A 95 -16.37 -8.36 15.06
CA THR A 95 -15.15 -7.68 15.50
C THR A 95 -14.62 -6.79 14.38
N GLY A 96 -14.01 -5.66 14.75
CA GLY A 96 -13.48 -4.69 13.78
C GLY A 96 -11.98 -4.87 13.51
N ALA A 97 -11.54 -4.39 12.35
CA ALA A 97 -10.15 -4.29 11.95
C ALA A 97 -9.48 -3.06 12.58
N THR A 98 -8.18 -3.17 12.88
CA THR A 98 -7.39 -2.02 13.36
C THR A 98 -6.73 -1.30 12.20
N VAL A 99 -6.98 0.00 12.07
CA VAL A 99 -6.24 0.91 11.20
C VAL A 99 -5.52 1.96 12.03
N VAL A 100 -4.46 2.54 11.49
CA VAL A 100 -3.62 3.53 12.18
C VAL A 100 -3.63 4.87 11.47
N TYR A 101 -3.64 5.94 12.26
CA TYR A 101 -3.46 7.30 11.81
C TYR A 101 -2.17 7.86 12.42
N ALA A 102 -1.20 8.16 11.57
CA ALA A 102 0.03 8.83 11.95
C ALA A 102 -0.12 10.33 11.72
N SER A 103 0.15 11.14 12.73
CA SER A 103 0.16 12.61 12.62
C SER A 103 1.13 13.20 13.64
N ARG A 104 1.29 14.53 13.65
CA ARG A 104 2.15 15.24 14.60
C ARG A 104 1.28 16.25 15.34
N PHE A 105 1.46 16.36 16.65
CA PHE A 105 0.92 17.50 17.40
C PHE A 105 2.09 18.39 17.81
N THR A 106 1.85 19.70 17.80
CA THR A 106 2.85 20.69 18.21
C THR A 106 2.85 20.80 19.72
N ARG A 107 4.03 20.69 20.34
CA ARG A 107 4.27 21.02 21.73
C ARG A 107 5.31 22.11 21.80
N THR A 108 4.97 23.21 22.46
CA THR A 108 5.93 24.26 22.79
C THR A 108 6.79 23.76 23.95
N GLU A 109 8.10 23.70 23.73
CA GLU A 109 9.09 23.37 24.75
C GLU A 109 10.08 24.51 24.86
N THR A 110 10.48 24.86 26.08
CA THR A 110 11.56 25.82 26.29
C THR A 110 12.89 25.11 26.08
N ASP A 111 13.73 25.63 25.19
CA ASP A 111 15.07 25.09 24.95
C ASP A 111 16.05 25.45 26.09
N ASP A 112 17.28 24.94 25.98
CA ASP A 112 18.34 25.16 26.98
C ASP A 112 18.77 26.64 27.10
N ARG A 113 18.28 27.52 26.20
CA ARG A 113 18.53 28.96 26.18
C ARG A 113 17.34 29.79 26.68
N GLY A 114 16.23 29.14 27.06
CA GLY A 114 15.03 29.83 27.53
C GLY A 114 14.08 30.25 26.41
N GLU A 115 14.32 29.84 25.16
CA GLU A 115 13.46 30.16 24.02
C GLU A 115 12.36 29.11 23.82
N GLU A 116 11.14 29.56 23.55
CA GLU A 116 10.03 28.67 23.21
C GLU A 116 10.21 28.10 21.80
N VAL A 117 10.49 26.80 21.71
CA VAL A 117 10.62 26.07 20.45
C VAL A 117 9.42 25.15 20.27
N GLU A 118 8.71 25.33 19.15
CA GLU A 118 7.67 24.41 18.73
C GLU A 118 8.28 23.09 18.21
N ARG A 119 8.06 21.99 18.93
CA ARG A 119 8.42 20.64 18.49
C ARG A 119 7.19 19.85 18.08
N GLY A 120 7.18 19.38 16.84
CA GLY A 120 6.16 18.45 16.34
C GLY A 120 6.41 17.02 16.84
N ILE A 121 5.65 16.57 17.84
CA ILE A 121 5.72 15.23 18.40
C ILE A 121 4.89 14.28 17.53
N PRO A 122 5.50 13.26 16.88
CA PRO A 122 4.76 12.29 16.11
C PRO A 122 3.95 11.38 17.03
N PHE A 123 2.70 11.11 16.66
CA PHE A 123 1.84 10.15 17.32
C PHE A 123 1.20 9.21 16.33
N LEU A 124 0.90 8.00 16.81
CA LEU A 124 0.13 7.00 16.10
C LEU A 124 -1.14 6.72 16.90
N LYS A 125 -2.30 6.89 16.27
CA LYS A 125 -3.60 6.56 16.87
C LYS A 125 -4.22 5.39 16.14
N ALA A 126 -4.57 4.34 16.87
CA ALA A 126 -5.34 3.23 16.33
C ALA A 126 -6.83 3.56 16.33
N TYR A 127 -7.52 3.17 15.27
CA TYR A 127 -8.97 3.20 15.13
C TYR A 127 -9.47 1.81 14.79
N THR A 128 -10.68 1.49 15.24
CA THR A 128 -11.39 0.28 14.85
C THR A 128 -12.36 0.61 13.74
N VAL A 129 -12.25 -0.09 12.62
CA VAL A 129 -13.14 0.02 11.46
C VAL A 129 -13.78 -1.32 11.15
N PHE A 130 -14.94 -1.28 10.54
CA PHE A 130 -15.75 -2.41 10.13
C PHE A 130 -15.92 -2.34 8.62
N CYS A 131 -15.81 -3.47 7.94
CA CYS A 131 -16.16 -3.58 6.52
C CYS A 131 -17.68 -3.37 6.37
N ALA A 132 -18.13 -2.79 5.26
CA ALA A 132 -19.55 -2.63 4.97
C ALA A 132 -20.30 -3.97 5.05
N ASP A 133 -19.67 -5.08 4.69
CA ASP A 133 -20.22 -6.44 4.79
C ASP A 133 -20.63 -6.83 6.22
N GLN A 134 -20.09 -6.16 7.24
CA GLN A 134 -20.37 -6.39 8.67
C GLN A 134 -21.56 -5.58 9.21
N ILE A 135 -22.11 -4.70 8.39
CA ILE A 135 -23.05 -3.65 8.80
C ILE A 135 -24.35 -3.85 8.03
N ASP A 136 -25.46 -3.98 8.74
CA ASP A 136 -26.78 -4.03 8.11
C ASP A 136 -27.37 -2.62 8.03
N GLY A 137 -28.24 -2.36 7.04
CA GLY A 137 -28.98 -1.09 6.92
C GLY A 137 -28.22 0.07 6.29
N LEU A 138 -27.05 -0.16 5.67
CA LEU A 138 -26.36 0.88 4.90
C LEU A 138 -27.05 1.12 3.55
N PRO A 139 -26.84 2.30 2.92
CA PRO A 139 -27.20 2.52 1.52
C PRO A 139 -26.56 1.48 0.58
N GLU A 140 -27.29 1.09 -0.46
CA GLU A 140 -26.92 -0.02 -1.37
C GLU A 140 -25.53 0.15 -1.99
N GLN A 141 -25.13 1.40 -2.28
CA GLN A 141 -23.81 1.75 -2.83
C GLN A 141 -22.61 1.23 -2.02
N TYR A 142 -22.78 0.96 -0.73
CA TYR A 142 -21.71 0.45 0.13
C TYR A 142 -21.51 -1.07 0.03
N TYR A 143 -22.50 -1.79 -0.52
CA TYR A 143 -22.44 -3.23 -0.77
C TYR A 143 -22.07 -3.57 -2.22
N LEU A 144 -22.06 -2.57 -3.11
CA LEU A 144 -21.74 -2.78 -4.52
C LEU A 144 -20.25 -3.10 -4.71
N ASN A 145 -19.98 -4.24 -5.33
CA ASN A 145 -18.70 -4.55 -5.96
C ASN A 145 -18.87 -4.29 -7.47
N PRO A 146 -18.03 -3.44 -8.12
CA PRO A 146 -18.12 -3.29 -9.56
C PRO A 146 -17.93 -4.65 -10.25
N ALA A 147 -18.79 -4.92 -11.23
CA ALA A 147 -18.76 -6.16 -12.01
C ALA A 147 -17.37 -6.36 -12.65
N PRO A 148 -16.89 -7.61 -12.75
CA PRO A 148 -15.63 -7.91 -13.40
C PRO A 148 -15.70 -7.49 -14.88
N ALA A 149 -14.71 -6.72 -15.33
CA ALA A 149 -14.45 -6.57 -16.75
C ALA A 149 -13.41 -7.63 -17.12
N THR A 150 -13.84 -8.61 -17.90
CA THR A 150 -12.94 -9.53 -18.59
C THR A 150 -12.84 -8.99 -20.00
N ASP A 151 -11.71 -8.38 -20.33
CA ASP A 151 -11.30 -8.25 -21.72
C ASP A 151 -10.00 -9.04 -21.93
N PRO A 152 -9.77 -9.55 -23.15
CA PRO A 152 -8.65 -10.41 -23.49
C PRO A 152 -7.32 -9.66 -23.37
N VAL A 153 -6.22 -10.35 -23.67
CA VAL A 153 -4.81 -9.89 -23.64
C VAL A 153 -4.58 -8.75 -24.64
N GLU A 154 -5.17 -7.59 -24.37
CA GLU A 154 -4.90 -6.31 -24.99
C GLU A 154 -4.23 -5.42 -23.95
N ARG A 155 -3.43 -4.47 -24.44
CA ARG A 155 -2.86 -3.45 -23.57
C ARG A 155 -3.97 -2.69 -22.88
N ILE A 156 -3.76 -2.38 -21.60
CA ILE A 156 -4.74 -1.65 -20.81
C ILE A 156 -4.50 -0.18 -21.10
N ALA A 157 -5.30 0.40 -21.99
CA ALA A 157 -5.04 1.74 -22.55
C ALA A 157 -4.82 2.84 -21.51
N HIS A 158 -5.61 2.85 -20.42
CA HIS A 158 -5.42 3.82 -19.34
C HIS A 158 -4.13 3.59 -18.53
N ALA A 159 -3.68 2.34 -18.43
CA ALA A 159 -2.41 2.01 -17.79
C ALA A 159 -1.23 2.42 -18.69
N ASP A 160 -1.31 2.17 -20.00
CA ASP A 160 -0.33 2.65 -20.97
C ASP A 160 -0.18 4.17 -20.92
N ALA A 161 -1.31 4.90 -20.93
CA ALA A 161 -1.32 6.35 -20.80
C ALA A 161 -0.68 6.79 -19.47
N PHE A 162 -1.06 6.16 -18.35
CA PHE A 162 -0.51 6.46 -17.04
C PHE A 162 1.02 6.35 -17.02
N PHE A 163 1.57 5.21 -17.48
CA PHE A 163 3.00 4.97 -17.48
C PHE A 163 3.75 5.82 -18.51
N ALA A 164 3.15 6.12 -19.67
CA ALA A 164 3.74 7.03 -20.65
C ALA A 164 3.85 8.47 -20.11
N ASN A 165 2.84 8.96 -19.40
CA ASN A 165 2.82 10.31 -18.82
C ASN A 165 3.92 10.53 -17.77
N THR A 166 4.48 9.47 -17.18
CA THR A 166 5.60 9.59 -16.23
C THR A 166 6.85 10.17 -16.87
N GLY A 167 6.98 10.09 -18.19
CA GLY A 167 8.19 10.49 -18.92
C GLY A 167 9.40 9.58 -18.66
N ALA A 168 9.23 8.47 -17.93
CA ALA A 168 10.29 7.49 -17.73
C ALA A 168 10.70 6.87 -19.08
N VAL A 169 12.00 6.75 -19.33
CA VAL A 169 12.51 6.06 -20.52
C VAL A 169 12.36 4.55 -20.29
N ILE A 170 11.31 3.97 -20.86
CA ILE A 170 11.04 2.53 -20.79
C ILE A 170 11.54 1.87 -22.08
N ARG A 171 12.40 0.86 -21.94
CA ARG A 171 12.90 0.04 -23.06
C ARG A 171 12.41 -1.39 -22.93
N HIS A 172 12.16 -2.01 -24.08
CA HIS A 172 11.77 -3.41 -24.17
C HIS A 172 12.88 -4.25 -24.79
N GLY A 173 13.13 -5.42 -24.22
CA GLY A 173 14.15 -6.37 -24.69
C GLY A 173 14.66 -7.27 -23.58
N GLY A 174 15.33 -8.36 -23.95
CA GLY A 174 15.82 -9.36 -23.00
C GLY A 174 14.69 -10.09 -22.26
N ASN A 175 15.03 -10.70 -21.13
CA ASN A 175 14.13 -11.53 -20.32
C ASN A 175 14.06 -11.09 -18.84
N GLN A 176 14.56 -9.89 -18.51
CA GLN A 176 14.55 -9.35 -17.16
C GLN A 176 13.94 -7.94 -17.14
N ALA A 177 13.20 -7.66 -16.06
CA ALA A 177 12.75 -6.32 -15.72
C ALA A 177 13.68 -5.74 -14.65
N TYR A 178 14.08 -4.48 -14.80
CA TYR A 178 14.87 -3.76 -13.81
C TYR A 178 14.89 -2.25 -14.10
N PHE A 179 14.95 -1.43 -13.06
CA PHE A 179 15.42 -0.05 -13.15
C PHE A 179 16.95 0.01 -13.14
N GLN A 180 17.55 0.75 -14.08
CA GLN A 180 18.99 0.98 -14.17
C GLN A 180 19.33 2.43 -13.78
N PRO A 181 19.79 2.70 -12.54
CA PRO A 181 19.99 4.06 -12.05
C PRO A 181 20.98 4.90 -12.85
N ALA A 182 22.11 4.31 -13.27
CA ALA A 182 23.18 5.03 -13.96
C ALA A 182 22.75 5.59 -15.33
N LEU A 183 21.82 4.92 -16.02
CA LEU A 183 21.29 5.38 -17.30
C LEU A 183 19.91 6.02 -17.17
N ASP A 184 19.30 5.95 -15.98
CA ASP A 184 17.96 6.45 -15.71
C ASP A 184 16.88 5.82 -16.64
N ILE A 185 17.01 4.51 -16.88
CA ILE A 185 16.16 3.74 -17.80
C ILE A 185 15.48 2.61 -17.04
N VAL A 186 14.24 2.33 -17.39
CA VAL A 186 13.53 1.12 -16.98
C VAL A 186 13.58 0.11 -18.12
N GLN A 187 14.20 -1.04 -17.87
CA GLN A 187 14.25 -2.17 -18.77
C GLN A 187 13.08 -3.10 -18.47
N MET A 188 12.34 -3.49 -19.49
CA MET A 188 11.26 -4.47 -19.43
C MET A 188 11.50 -5.57 -20.46
N PRO A 189 11.13 -6.84 -20.19
CA PRO A 189 10.96 -7.84 -21.23
C PRO A 189 9.90 -7.39 -22.25
N PRO A 190 9.89 -7.93 -23.48
CA PRO A 190 8.81 -7.70 -24.43
C PRO A 190 7.45 -8.02 -23.82
N PHE A 191 6.42 -7.23 -24.15
CA PHE A 191 5.09 -7.35 -23.54
C PHE A 191 4.51 -8.76 -23.74
N GLU A 192 4.72 -9.34 -24.92
CA GLU A 192 4.30 -10.68 -25.31
C GLU A 192 4.97 -11.82 -24.52
N SER A 193 6.03 -11.52 -23.76
CA SER A 193 6.68 -12.51 -22.87
C SER A 193 5.99 -12.64 -21.51
N PHE A 194 5.09 -11.71 -21.19
CA PHE A 194 4.27 -11.79 -19.98
C PHE A 194 3.03 -12.63 -20.24
N ARG A 195 2.61 -13.40 -19.23
CA ARG A 195 1.40 -14.24 -19.33
C ARG A 195 0.12 -13.45 -19.60
N ASP A 196 0.05 -12.22 -19.11
CA ASP A 196 -1.11 -11.33 -19.20
C ASP A 196 -0.68 -9.86 -19.05
N ALA A 197 -1.53 -8.94 -19.54
CA ALA A 197 -1.28 -7.50 -19.46
C ALA A 197 -1.16 -6.98 -18.01
N PRO A 198 -2.02 -7.41 -17.07
CA PRO A 198 -1.87 -7.02 -15.67
C PRO A 198 -0.50 -7.31 -15.05
N SER A 199 0.11 -8.45 -15.36
CA SER A 199 1.41 -8.88 -14.85
C SER A 199 2.55 -8.03 -15.41
N TYR A 200 2.42 -7.61 -16.67
CA TYR A 200 3.30 -6.61 -17.27
C TYR A 200 3.21 -5.28 -16.51
N TYR A 201 2.00 -4.75 -16.29
CA TYR A 201 1.83 -3.44 -15.63
C TYR A 201 2.21 -3.47 -14.14
N ALA A 202 1.97 -4.59 -13.44
CA ALA A 202 2.44 -4.76 -12.07
C ALA A 202 3.97 -4.76 -11.99
N THR A 203 4.62 -5.44 -12.94
CA THR A 203 6.09 -5.44 -13.07
C THR A 203 6.61 -4.04 -13.39
N LEU A 204 5.99 -3.35 -14.35
CA LEU A 204 6.36 -1.99 -14.71
C LEU A 204 6.16 -1.01 -13.54
N GLY A 205 5.09 -1.16 -12.77
CA GLY A 205 4.84 -0.38 -11.55
C GLY A 205 5.89 -0.59 -10.47
N HIS A 206 6.38 -1.82 -10.30
CA HIS A 206 7.50 -2.13 -9.42
C HIS A 206 8.77 -1.38 -9.89
N GLU A 207 9.14 -1.50 -11.16
CA GLU A 207 10.34 -0.82 -11.68
C GLU A 207 10.22 0.71 -11.67
N LEU A 208 9.02 1.25 -11.94
CA LEU A 208 8.77 2.69 -11.85
C LEU A 208 8.81 3.19 -10.40
N THR A 209 8.53 2.33 -9.42
CA THR A 209 8.72 2.67 -8.02
C THR A 209 10.20 2.82 -7.69
N HIS A 210 11.07 1.92 -8.18
CA HIS A 210 12.52 2.09 -8.10
C HIS A 210 13.00 3.34 -8.83
N TRP A 211 12.50 3.56 -10.05
CA TRP A 211 12.80 4.75 -10.84
C TRP A 211 12.51 6.01 -10.02
N ALA A 212 11.30 6.16 -9.48
CA ALA A 212 10.91 7.30 -8.64
C ALA A 212 11.84 7.52 -7.43
N GLY A 213 12.58 6.50 -6.97
CA GLY A 213 13.54 6.57 -5.88
C GLY A 213 14.88 7.21 -6.18
N SER A 214 15.23 7.48 -7.43
CA SER A 214 16.54 8.05 -7.76
C SER A 214 16.77 9.43 -7.13
N GLU A 215 18.04 9.83 -7.05
CA GLU A 215 18.51 11.16 -6.65
C GLU A 215 17.80 12.32 -7.36
N LYS A 216 17.43 12.16 -8.64
CA LYS A 216 16.74 13.21 -9.41
C LYS A 216 15.27 13.43 -9.03
N ARG A 217 14.73 12.57 -8.16
CA ARG A 217 13.29 12.46 -7.87
C ARG A 217 13.04 12.45 -6.36
N LEU A 218 12.78 11.29 -5.77
CA LEU A 218 12.53 11.18 -4.33
C LEU A 218 13.79 10.96 -3.49
N ASP A 219 14.96 10.88 -4.12
CA ASP A 219 16.28 10.81 -3.49
C ASP A 219 16.32 9.82 -2.31
N ARG A 220 15.90 8.57 -2.57
CA ARG A 220 16.07 7.50 -1.59
C ARG A 220 17.54 7.09 -1.59
N ASP A 221 18.13 6.92 -0.40
CA ASP A 221 19.50 6.44 -0.27
C ASP A 221 19.62 4.98 -0.71
N LEU A 222 20.17 4.77 -1.91
CA LEU A 222 20.44 3.46 -2.51
C LEU A 222 21.92 3.10 -2.50
N SER A 223 22.77 3.87 -1.81
CA SER A 223 24.24 3.72 -1.83
C SER A 223 24.73 2.35 -1.32
N ARG A 224 23.92 1.70 -0.48
CA ARG A 224 24.18 0.37 0.11
C ARG A 224 23.37 -0.76 -0.54
N TYR A 225 22.56 -0.49 -1.57
CA TYR A 225 21.68 -1.48 -2.19
C TYR A 225 22.43 -2.76 -2.63
N HIS A 226 23.59 -2.64 -3.27
CA HIS A 226 24.38 -3.82 -3.68
C HIS A 226 25.35 -4.34 -2.61
N LYS A 227 25.49 -3.63 -1.49
CA LYS A 227 26.49 -3.91 -0.44
C LYS A 227 25.89 -4.57 0.80
N ASP A 228 24.59 -4.40 1.00
CA ASP A 228 23.91 -4.76 2.24
C ASP A 228 22.57 -5.41 1.93
N ARG A 229 22.41 -6.66 2.38
CA ARG A 229 21.21 -7.46 2.10
C ARG A 229 19.94 -6.83 2.67
N ALA A 230 20.03 -6.20 3.84
CA ALA A 230 18.88 -5.57 4.48
C ALA A 230 18.45 -4.30 3.74
N SER A 231 19.41 -3.48 3.32
CA SER A 231 19.17 -2.28 2.50
C SER A 231 18.54 -2.64 1.16
N ARG A 232 19.03 -3.70 0.50
CA ARG A 232 18.40 -4.25 -0.71
C ARG A 232 16.97 -4.70 -0.44
N ALA A 233 16.78 -5.54 0.58
CA ALA A 233 15.46 -6.08 0.91
C ALA A 233 14.45 -4.99 1.27
N HIS A 234 14.89 -3.88 1.88
CA HIS A 234 14.05 -2.72 2.15
C HIS A 234 13.56 -2.03 0.88
N GLU A 235 14.47 -1.76 -0.06
CA GLU A 235 14.11 -1.10 -1.31
C GLU A 235 13.24 -2.01 -2.21
N GLU A 236 13.50 -3.32 -2.25
CA GLU A 236 12.63 -4.30 -2.93
C GLU A 236 11.23 -4.33 -2.32
N LEU A 237 11.11 -4.27 -0.99
CA LEU A 237 9.82 -4.20 -0.32
C LEU A 237 9.07 -2.90 -0.66
N ILE A 238 9.79 -1.78 -0.77
CA ILE A 238 9.21 -0.50 -1.22
C ILE A 238 8.67 -0.64 -2.65
N ALA A 239 9.45 -1.24 -3.56
CA ALA A 239 9.06 -1.42 -4.95
C ALA A 239 7.88 -2.39 -5.13
N ASP A 240 7.88 -3.52 -4.42
CA ASP A 240 6.75 -4.46 -4.41
C ASP A 240 5.47 -3.78 -3.90
N LEU A 241 5.55 -3.04 -2.80
CA LEU A 241 4.41 -2.29 -2.27
C LEU A 241 3.94 -1.19 -3.24
N GLY A 242 4.87 -0.50 -3.92
CA GLY A 242 4.55 0.53 -4.91
C GLY A 242 3.83 -0.04 -6.14
N GLY A 243 4.33 -1.15 -6.70
CA GLY A 243 3.67 -1.87 -7.80
C GLY A 243 2.27 -2.36 -7.43
N CYS A 244 2.13 -2.92 -6.23
CA CYS A 244 0.84 -3.30 -5.64
C CYS A 244 -0.14 -2.13 -5.55
N PHE A 245 0.35 -0.99 -5.07
CA PHE A 245 -0.41 0.23 -4.90
C PHE A 245 -0.86 0.84 -6.23
N LEU A 246 -0.01 0.84 -7.26
CA LEU A 246 -0.33 1.31 -8.61
C LEU A 246 -1.33 0.39 -9.31
N ALA A 247 -1.14 -0.93 -9.23
CA ALA A 247 -2.07 -1.88 -9.81
C ALA A 247 -3.49 -1.68 -9.25
N ALA A 248 -3.61 -1.50 -7.93
CA ALA A 248 -4.89 -1.21 -7.29
C ALA A 248 -5.50 0.14 -7.72
N ASP A 249 -4.70 1.20 -7.88
CA ASP A 249 -5.19 2.51 -8.33
C ASP A 249 -5.68 2.47 -9.79
N LEU A 250 -5.01 1.69 -10.64
CA LEU A 250 -5.35 1.51 -12.04
C LEU A 250 -6.44 0.45 -12.27
N GLY A 251 -6.95 -0.19 -11.20
CA GLY A 251 -7.95 -1.26 -11.31
C GLY A 251 -7.43 -2.50 -12.05
N ILE A 252 -6.12 -2.73 -12.00
CA ILE A 252 -5.42 -3.85 -12.64
C ILE A 252 -5.30 -4.98 -11.62
N VAL A 253 -5.80 -6.16 -11.97
CA VAL A 253 -5.72 -7.37 -11.14
C VAL A 253 -4.73 -8.36 -11.78
N PRO A 254 -3.46 -8.36 -11.37
CA PRO A 254 -2.51 -9.36 -11.84
C PRO A 254 -2.77 -10.71 -11.18
N GLU A 255 -2.75 -11.79 -11.95
CA GLU A 255 -2.80 -13.15 -11.42
C GLU A 255 -1.45 -13.53 -10.78
N LEU A 256 -1.03 -12.84 -9.72
CA LEU A 256 0.34 -12.89 -9.20
C LEU A 256 0.75 -14.28 -8.71
N GLU A 257 1.42 -15.05 -9.57
CA GLU A 257 2.37 -16.05 -9.08
C GLU A 257 3.56 -15.35 -8.38
N PRO A 258 4.04 -15.85 -7.23
CA PRO A 258 5.32 -15.41 -6.66
C PRO A 258 6.43 -15.57 -7.69
N ARG A 259 7.12 -14.48 -8.07
CA ARG A 259 8.32 -14.65 -8.88
C ARG A 259 9.35 -15.52 -8.13
N PRO A 260 10.08 -16.40 -8.83
CA PRO A 260 11.02 -17.33 -8.18
C PRO A 260 12.12 -16.64 -7.35
N ASP A 261 12.54 -15.43 -7.71
CA ASP A 261 13.53 -14.62 -7.01
C ASP A 261 12.99 -13.95 -5.73
N HIS A 262 11.66 -13.80 -5.58
CA HIS A 262 11.04 -13.17 -4.41
C HIS A 262 11.13 -14.02 -3.13
N ALA A 263 11.25 -15.35 -3.25
CA ALA A 263 11.42 -16.24 -2.12
C ALA A 263 12.72 -15.94 -1.32
N SER A 264 13.77 -15.48 -2.02
CA SER A 264 15.06 -15.14 -1.42
C SER A 264 15.00 -13.88 -0.53
N TYR A 265 14.04 -12.98 -0.79
CA TYR A 265 13.81 -11.75 -0.03
C TYR A 265 12.84 -11.95 1.14
N LEU A 266 11.88 -12.88 1.02
CA LEU A 266 10.91 -13.18 2.07
C LEU A 266 11.57 -13.56 3.41
N ALA A 267 12.62 -14.39 3.36
CA ALA A 267 13.39 -14.77 4.55
C ALA A 267 14.09 -13.56 5.19
N SER A 268 14.67 -12.67 4.37
CA SER A 268 15.30 -11.43 4.85
C SER A 268 14.27 -10.44 5.41
N TRP A 269 13.08 -10.35 4.83
CA TRP A 269 11.99 -9.53 5.36
C TRP A 269 11.50 -10.04 6.71
N LEU A 270 11.32 -11.35 6.85
CA LEU A 270 10.96 -11.96 8.13
C LEU A 270 12.00 -11.65 9.22
N GLU A 271 13.29 -11.76 8.89
CA GLU A 271 14.38 -11.41 9.81
C GLU A 271 14.34 -9.94 10.22
N ILE A 272 14.21 -9.03 9.25
CA ILE A 272 14.16 -7.59 9.53
C ILE A 272 12.91 -7.21 10.30
N LEU A 273 11.73 -7.74 9.97
CA LEU A 273 10.48 -7.43 10.66
C LEU A 273 10.47 -7.94 12.10
N LYS A 274 11.12 -9.07 12.37
CA LYS A 274 11.33 -9.59 13.74
C LYS A 274 12.21 -8.65 14.58
N ASN A 275 13.20 -8.02 13.96
CA ASN A 275 14.14 -7.12 14.64
C ASN A 275 13.68 -5.66 14.68
N GLU A 276 12.94 -5.19 13.67
CA GLU A 276 12.51 -3.81 13.49
C GLU A 276 11.00 -3.68 13.20
N LYS A 277 10.23 -3.52 14.29
CA LYS A 277 8.75 -3.41 14.28
C LYS A 277 8.18 -2.20 13.51
N ARG A 278 9.02 -1.28 13.05
CA ARG A 278 8.60 -0.09 12.28
C ARG A 278 8.96 -0.19 10.80
N PHE A 279 9.73 -1.21 10.42
CA PHE A 279 10.26 -1.36 9.07
C PHE A 279 9.17 -1.36 7.99
N ILE A 280 8.10 -2.14 8.18
CA ILE A 280 6.99 -2.20 7.22
C ILE A 280 6.24 -0.86 7.08
N PHE A 281 6.17 -0.06 8.15
CA PHE A 281 5.53 1.25 8.11
C PHE A 281 6.37 2.24 7.32
N ALA A 282 7.68 2.22 7.52
CA ALA A 282 8.62 3.02 6.73
C ALA A 282 8.55 2.64 5.25
N ALA A 283 8.65 1.34 4.93
CA ALA A 283 8.56 0.85 3.56
C ALA A 283 7.24 1.25 2.88
N ALA A 284 6.10 1.03 3.54
CA ALA A 284 4.80 1.43 3.02
C ALA A 284 4.67 2.95 2.82
N ALA A 285 5.27 3.77 3.70
CA ALA A 285 5.29 5.21 3.54
C ALA A 285 6.17 5.68 2.37
N HIS A 286 7.33 5.06 2.15
CA HIS A 286 8.17 5.31 0.97
C HIS A 286 7.46 4.89 -0.33
N ALA A 287 6.82 3.72 -0.33
CA ALA A 287 6.02 3.24 -1.46
C ALA A 287 4.90 4.22 -1.79
N GLN A 288 4.14 4.69 -0.78
CA GLN A 288 3.08 5.68 -0.99
C GLN A 288 3.61 6.99 -1.57
N ARG A 289 4.78 7.48 -1.12
CA ARG A 289 5.40 8.69 -1.70
C ARG A 289 5.77 8.49 -3.17
N ALA A 290 6.33 7.34 -3.53
CA ALA A 290 6.63 7.00 -4.92
C ALA A 290 5.37 6.98 -5.78
N VAL A 291 4.30 6.35 -5.29
CA VAL A 291 3.02 6.29 -6.02
C VAL A 291 2.40 7.68 -6.17
N ASN A 292 2.39 8.50 -5.11
CA ASN A 292 1.88 9.87 -5.19
C ASN A 292 2.65 10.69 -6.23
N TYR A 293 3.99 10.60 -6.22
CA TYR A 293 4.83 11.27 -7.21
C TYR A 293 4.46 10.86 -8.65
N LEU A 294 4.26 9.56 -8.90
CA LEU A 294 3.85 9.07 -10.23
C LEU A 294 2.45 9.56 -10.65
N HIS A 295 1.53 9.74 -9.70
CA HIS A 295 0.22 10.36 -9.94
C HIS A 295 0.31 11.87 -10.19
N GLU A 296 1.24 12.58 -9.55
CA GLU A 296 1.48 14.02 -9.78
C GLU A 296 2.01 14.31 -11.20
N LEU A 297 2.60 13.31 -11.87
CA LEU A 297 3.03 13.41 -13.27
C LEU A 297 1.88 13.26 -14.28
N GLN A 298 0.68 12.89 -13.81
CA GLN A 298 -0.48 12.77 -14.69
C GLN A 298 -0.97 14.16 -15.09
N PRO A 299 -1.51 14.33 -16.32
CA PRO A 299 -2.09 15.61 -16.72
C PRO A 299 -3.19 15.99 -15.73
N ALA A 300 -3.19 17.25 -15.28
CA ALA A 300 -4.24 17.75 -14.41
C ALA A 300 -5.58 17.59 -15.14
N ASP A 301 -6.48 16.76 -14.59
CA ASP A 301 -7.87 16.74 -15.04
C ASP A 301 -8.39 18.18 -14.97
N GLY A 302 -8.87 18.72 -16.08
CA GLY A 302 -9.42 20.07 -16.20
C GLY A 302 -10.69 20.33 -15.38
N ARG A 303 -10.94 19.56 -14.31
CA ARG A 303 -12.15 19.60 -13.47
C ARG A 303 -11.94 20.21 -12.08
N ALA A 304 -10.78 20.77 -11.76
CA ALA A 304 -10.50 21.37 -10.44
C ALA A 304 -10.01 22.83 -10.48
N ARG A 305 -10.48 23.64 -11.45
CA ARG A 305 -10.30 25.10 -11.44
C ARG A 305 -11.61 25.92 -11.45
N GLU A 306 -12.77 25.28 -11.31
CA GLU A 306 -14.07 25.97 -11.18
C GLU A 306 -14.78 25.68 -9.85
N ALA A 307 -14.04 25.74 -8.75
CA ALA A 307 -14.64 26.02 -7.45
C ALA A 307 -13.78 27.08 -6.77
N ALA A 308 -14.34 28.29 -6.75
CA ALA A 308 -13.83 29.49 -6.09
C ALA A 308 -13.53 29.28 -4.60
#